data_AF-A0A6A5UEE6-F1
#
_entry.id   AF-A0A6A5UEE6-F1
#
_cell.length_a   1.000
_cell.length_b   1.000
_cell.length_c   1.000
_cell.angle_alpha   90.00
_cell.angle_beta   90.00
_cell.angle_gamma   90.00
#
_symmetry.space_group_name_H-M   'P 1'
#
loop_
_entity.id
_entity.type
_entity.pdbx_description
1 polymer ?
#
loop_
_entity_poly.entity_id
_entity_poly.type
_entity_poly.pdbx_seq_one_letter_code
_entity_poly.pdbx_strand_id
1 'polypeptide(L)'
;MVTRSEPSSRTDTSSSMPSSPAPPTTDDFNALQTAFKDLKSRLEQEKKNCILVMERNFEYAAKVTAAKEERDTIQAKYDTLHDKYKDSLFKNNALRDRVLELEVGKLECLKELRNLEVEKVKLEGHAVQDSGVVASLKMRVKAYENSFERMNKTVNVSTRKRGAAEDDADVSDPPKKRRKVAVIPCTQCFTKGWECDGKEPCQNCLLQGKQHHCKRVQCKRYSKHTCLNTSCNHAHEEDGFNRIVPFTRLKVHDGGPSPVQKQTSGYANLSEEVGKIKAKGKKGKGDKGYDKGGAAPA
;
A
#
# COMPACT_ATOMS: atom_id res chain seq x y z
N MET A 1 41.57 -40.41 -7.45
CA MET A 1 42.69 -40.99 -8.21
C MET A 1 43.98 -40.52 -7.57
N VAL A 2 44.63 -41.37 -6.78
CA VAL A 2 45.93 -41.08 -6.16
C VAL A 2 46.85 -42.23 -6.57
N THR A 3 47.83 -41.93 -7.43
CA THR A 3 48.83 -42.88 -7.93
C THR A 3 49.93 -43.05 -6.88
N ARG A 4 50.09 -44.27 -6.37
CA ARG A 4 51.13 -44.62 -5.40
C ARG A 4 52.31 -45.23 -6.16
N SER A 5 53.44 -44.52 -6.19
CA SER A 5 54.70 -44.98 -6.76
C SER A 5 55.45 -45.83 -5.73
N GLU A 6 55.77 -47.07 -6.08
CA GLU A 6 56.64 -47.94 -5.29
C GLU A 6 58.12 -47.75 -5.71
N PRO A 7 59.06 -47.57 -4.77
CA PRO A 7 60.47 -47.61 -5.09
C PRO A 7 60.99 -49.06 -5.10
N SER A 8 61.42 -49.50 -6.28
CA SER A 8 62.19 -50.72 -6.49
C SER A 8 63.67 -50.43 -6.26
N SER A 9 64.22 -50.96 -5.17
CA SER A 9 65.66 -51.02 -4.94
C SER A 9 66.04 -52.43 -4.50
N ARG A 10 66.45 -53.23 -5.47
CA ARG A 10 67.18 -54.49 -5.26
C ARG A 10 68.64 -54.13 -4.96
N THR A 11 69.10 -54.41 -3.75
CA THR A 11 70.52 -54.46 -3.42
C THR A 11 70.93 -55.92 -3.32
N ASP A 12 71.82 -56.34 -4.22
CA ASP A 12 72.49 -57.64 -4.18
C ASP A 12 73.29 -57.76 -2.88
N THR A 13 72.95 -58.78 -2.09
CA THR A 13 73.71 -59.16 -0.90
C THR A 13 74.45 -60.47 -1.19
N SER A 14 75.77 -60.38 -1.10
CA SER A 14 76.72 -61.47 -1.28
C SER A 14 76.54 -62.53 -0.20
N SER A 15 76.23 -63.76 -0.65
CA SER A 15 76.15 -64.96 0.17
C SER A 15 77.50 -65.32 0.78
N SER A 16 77.69 -64.93 2.03
CA SER A 16 78.66 -65.54 2.94
C SER A 16 77.90 -66.55 3.81
N MET A 17 78.31 -67.82 3.75
CA MET A 17 77.70 -68.91 4.52
C MET A 17 77.92 -68.66 6.03
N PRO A 18 76.85 -68.51 6.83
CA PRO A 18 77.02 -68.30 8.25
C PRO A 18 77.48 -69.59 8.94
N SER A 19 78.48 -69.44 9.79
CA SER A 19 78.94 -70.43 10.75
C SER A 19 77.76 -70.99 11.57
N SER A 20 77.74 -72.30 11.82
CA SER A 20 76.68 -72.95 12.62
C SER A 20 76.50 -72.23 13.96
N PRO A 21 75.27 -71.82 14.32
CA PRO A 21 75.01 -71.13 15.57
C PRO A 21 75.33 -72.05 16.75
N ALA A 22 75.98 -71.47 17.76
CA ALA A 22 76.22 -72.15 19.03
C ALA A 22 74.88 -72.57 19.67
N PRO A 23 74.82 -73.71 20.38
CA PRO A 23 73.60 -74.15 21.04
C PRO A 23 73.13 -73.11 22.06
N PRO A 24 71.81 -72.87 22.17
CA PRO A 24 71.26 -71.89 23.09
C PRO A 24 71.66 -72.21 24.53
N THR A 25 72.07 -71.18 25.24
CA THR A 25 72.44 -71.25 26.65
C THR A 25 71.19 -71.24 27.54
N THR A 26 71.35 -71.63 28.80
CA THR A 26 70.28 -71.54 29.81
C THR A 26 69.75 -70.12 29.99
N ASP A 27 70.60 -69.11 29.79
CA ASP A 27 70.22 -67.70 29.89
C ASP A 27 69.30 -67.29 28.73
N ASP A 28 69.53 -67.83 27.53
CA ASP A 28 68.66 -67.64 26.37
C ASP A 28 67.25 -68.19 26.62
N PHE A 29 67.16 -69.34 27.30
CA PHE A 29 65.86 -69.93 27.66
C PHE A 29 65.10 -69.09 28.69
N ASN A 30 65.78 -68.58 29.72
CA ASN A 30 65.18 -67.71 30.74
C ASN A 30 64.72 -66.36 30.14
N ALA A 31 65.49 -65.81 29.19
CA ALA A 31 65.12 -64.62 28.44
C ALA A 31 63.86 -64.86 27.60
N LEU A 32 63.78 -65.98 26.89
CA LEU A 32 62.59 -66.38 26.13
C LEU A 32 61.36 -66.57 27.02
N GLN A 33 61.52 -67.19 28.19
CA GLN A 33 60.41 -67.37 29.14
C GLN A 33 59.90 -66.02 29.68
N THR A 34 60.80 -65.07 29.93
CA THR A 34 60.44 -63.71 30.36
C THR A 34 59.73 -62.94 29.25
N ALA A 35 60.25 -62.99 28.02
CA ALA A 35 59.62 -62.38 26.85
C ALA A 35 58.22 -62.95 26.59
N PHE A 36 58.03 -64.26 26.77
CA PHE A 36 56.72 -64.89 26.62
C PHE A 36 55.71 -64.43 27.68
N LYS A 37 56.15 -64.26 28.93
CA LYS A 37 55.32 -63.71 30.01
C LYS A 37 54.92 -62.26 29.71
N ASP A 38 55.85 -61.44 29.24
CA ASP A 38 55.57 -60.05 28.83
C ASP A 38 54.57 -59.99 27.67
N LEU A 39 54.79 -60.79 26.61
CA LEU A 39 53.89 -60.87 25.46
C LEU A 39 52.47 -61.27 25.88
N LYS A 40 52.34 -62.25 26.79
CA LYS A 40 51.05 -62.68 27.33
C LYS A 40 50.36 -61.54 28.10
N SER A 41 51.11 -60.81 28.93
CA SER A 41 50.61 -59.65 29.66
C SER A 41 50.10 -58.55 28.71
N ARG A 42 50.89 -58.23 27.68
CA ARG A 42 50.53 -57.26 26.64
C ARG A 42 49.28 -57.66 25.88
N LEU A 43 49.16 -58.94 25.49
CA LEU A 43 47.99 -59.45 24.80
C LEU A 43 46.72 -59.33 25.66
N GLU A 44 46.80 -59.63 26.96
CA GLU A 44 45.67 -59.45 27.87
C GLU A 44 45.31 -57.97 28.06
N GLN A 45 46.30 -57.08 28.11
CA GLN A 45 46.05 -55.64 28.15
C GLN A 45 45.40 -55.13 26.85
N GLU A 46 45.86 -55.61 25.68
CA GLU A 46 45.27 -55.26 24.39
C GLU A 46 43.83 -55.76 24.26
N LYS A 47 43.53 -56.97 24.75
CA LYS A 47 42.14 -57.46 24.84
C LYS A 47 41.26 -56.54 25.69
N LYS A 48 41.73 -56.12 26.86
CA LYS A 48 41.00 -55.18 27.73
C LYS A 48 40.77 -53.84 27.02
N ASN A 49 41.78 -53.32 26.35
CA ASN A 49 41.66 -52.08 25.58
C ASN A 49 40.65 -52.23 24.43
N CYS A 50 40.64 -53.37 23.73
CA CYS A 50 39.67 -53.65 22.67
C CYS A 50 38.23 -53.67 23.20
N ILE A 51 38.00 -54.31 24.35
CA ILE A 51 36.69 -54.34 25.02
C ILE A 51 36.23 -52.90 25.35
N LEU A 52 37.09 -52.09 25.97
CA LEU A 52 36.77 -50.69 26.31
C LEU A 52 36.41 -49.85 25.08
N VAL A 53 37.10 -50.07 23.95
CA VAL A 53 36.78 -49.38 22.69
C VAL A 53 35.43 -49.84 22.15
N MET A 54 35.12 -51.13 22.20
CA MET A 54 33.83 -51.66 21.77
C MET A 54 32.67 -51.12 22.62
N GLU A 55 32.83 -51.09 23.93
CA GLU A 55 31.82 -50.52 24.86
C GLU A 55 31.57 -49.04 24.57
N ARG A 56 32.64 -48.26 24.39
CA ARG A 56 32.52 -46.84 24.04
C ARG A 56 31.85 -46.63 22.68
N ASN A 57 32.15 -47.48 21.69
CA ASN A 57 31.49 -47.42 20.38
C ASN A 57 30.00 -47.74 20.48
N PHE A 58 29.61 -48.68 21.35
CA PHE A 58 28.21 -48.98 21.61
C PHE A 58 27.50 -47.80 22.28
N GLU A 59 28.13 -47.16 23.28
CA GLU A 59 27.60 -45.96 23.92
C GLU A 59 27.43 -44.80 22.92
N TYR A 60 28.41 -44.59 22.04
CA TYR A 60 28.30 -43.59 20.97
C TYR A 60 27.18 -43.90 19.99
N ALA A 61 27.01 -45.17 19.61
CA ALA A 61 25.90 -45.57 18.74
C ALA A 61 24.55 -45.25 19.38
N ALA A 62 24.39 -45.53 20.68
CA ALA A 62 23.18 -45.21 21.43
C ALA A 62 22.93 -43.69 21.54
N LYS A 63 23.98 -42.89 21.75
CA LYS A 63 23.90 -41.42 21.75
C LYS A 63 23.48 -40.88 20.38
N VAL A 64 24.00 -41.46 19.30
CA VAL A 64 23.64 -41.06 17.93
C VAL A 64 22.19 -41.41 17.60
N THR A 65 21.67 -42.56 18.04
CA THR A 65 20.26 -42.91 17.83
C THR A 65 19.34 -41.98 18.63
N ALA A 66 19.65 -41.70 19.90
CA ALA A 66 18.87 -40.77 20.71
C ALA A 66 18.84 -39.35 20.10
N ALA A 67 19.99 -38.85 19.62
CA ALA A 67 20.06 -37.55 18.97
C ALA A 67 19.26 -37.49 17.65
N LYS A 68 19.16 -38.61 16.91
CA LYS A 68 18.31 -38.70 15.71
C LYS A 68 16.83 -38.62 16.06
N GLU A 69 16.40 -39.34 17.09
CA GLU A 69 15.01 -39.30 17.57
C GLU A 69 14.61 -37.90 18.06
N GLU A 70 15.51 -37.21 18.76
CA GLU A 70 15.29 -35.83 19.19
C GLU A 70 15.17 -34.88 17.98
N ARG A 71 16.07 -35.00 17.01
CA ARG A 71 16.01 -34.22 15.77
C ARG A 71 14.69 -34.44 15.03
N ASP A 72 14.25 -35.70 14.90
CA ASP A 72 13.01 -36.03 14.19
C ASP A 72 11.78 -35.49 14.96
N THR A 73 11.83 -35.50 16.29
CA THR A 73 10.81 -34.87 17.14
C THR A 73 10.76 -33.35 16.95
N ILE A 74 11.91 -32.69 16.90
CA ILE A 74 12.00 -31.24 16.63
C ILE A 74 11.47 -30.92 15.23
N GLN A 75 11.82 -31.75 14.23
CA GLN A 75 11.35 -31.57 12.87
C GLN A 75 9.82 -31.68 12.79
N ALA A 76 9.21 -32.68 13.42
CA ALA A 76 7.75 -32.82 13.47
C ALA A 76 7.06 -31.61 14.13
N LYS A 77 7.64 -31.05 15.19
CA LYS A 77 7.15 -29.82 15.84
C LYS A 77 7.24 -28.61 14.90
N TYR A 78 8.35 -28.48 14.17
CA TYR A 78 8.53 -27.42 13.18
C TYR A 78 7.47 -27.51 12.08
N ASP A 79 7.25 -28.69 11.52
CA ASP A 79 6.25 -28.89 10.45
C ASP A 79 4.83 -28.55 10.94
N THR A 80 4.48 -28.99 12.15
CA THR A 80 3.21 -28.65 12.79
C THR A 80 3.02 -27.13 12.98
N LEU A 81 4.07 -26.42 13.41
CA LEU A 81 4.03 -24.96 13.55
C LEU A 81 3.92 -24.26 12.21
N HIS A 82 4.62 -24.76 11.20
CA HIS A 82 4.60 -24.22 9.85
C HIS A 82 3.21 -24.35 9.21
N ASP A 83 2.52 -25.47 9.41
CA ASP A 83 1.14 -25.65 8.93
C ASP A 83 0.16 -24.73 9.65
N LYS A 84 0.29 -24.58 10.99
CA LYS A 84 -0.50 -23.60 11.75
C LYS A 84 -0.28 -22.17 11.25
N TYR A 85 0.95 -21.82 10.88
CA TYR A 85 1.27 -20.51 10.32
C TYR A 85 0.61 -20.30 8.94
N LYS A 86 0.65 -21.31 8.06
CA LYS A 86 -0.06 -21.26 6.77
C LYS A 86 -1.57 -21.08 6.94
N ASP A 87 -2.19 -21.82 7.85
CA ASP A 87 -3.61 -21.68 8.16
C ASP A 87 -3.94 -20.28 8.67
N SER A 88 -3.09 -19.71 9.53
CA SER A 88 -3.25 -18.34 10.01
C SER A 88 -3.12 -17.32 8.89
N LEU A 89 -2.19 -17.51 7.94
CA LEU A 89 -2.05 -16.64 6.77
C LEU A 89 -3.30 -16.71 5.89
N PHE A 90 -3.84 -17.91 5.65
CA PHE A 90 -5.07 -18.09 4.88
C PHE A 90 -6.25 -17.38 5.53
N LYS A 91 -6.44 -17.54 6.86
CA LYS A 91 -7.47 -16.83 7.63
C LYS A 91 -7.32 -15.32 7.56
N ASN A 92 -6.10 -14.79 7.66
CA ASN A 92 -5.84 -13.36 7.55
C ASN A 92 -6.16 -12.80 6.16
N ASN A 93 -5.86 -13.54 5.09
CA ASN A 93 -6.23 -13.15 3.74
C ASN A 93 -7.76 -13.14 3.57
N ALA A 94 -8.46 -14.17 4.05
CA ALA A 94 -9.92 -14.19 4.04
C ALA A 94 -10.55 -13.02 4.83
N LEU A 95 -9.93 -12.61 5.94
CA LEU A 95 -10.38 -11.42 6.68
C LEU A 95 -10.13 -10.12 5.89
N ARG A 96 -8.99 -10.01 5.20
CA ARG A 96 -8.71 -8.86 4.32
C ARG A 96 -9.74 -8.75 3.21
N ASP A 97 -10.10 -9.86 2.57
CA ASP A 97 -11.11 -9.89 1.52
C ASP A 97 -12.47 -9.43 2.04
N ARG A 98 -12.89 -9.90 3.23
CA ARG A 98 -14.13 -9.42 3.87
C ARG A 98 -14.11 -7.93 4.22
N VAL A 99 -12.97 -7.40 4.66
CA VAL A 99 -12.83 -5.96 4.92
C VAL A 99 -13.02 -5.17 3.62
N LEU A 100 -12.44 -5.62 2.50
CA LEU A 100 -12.62 -5.01 1.20
C LEU A 100 -14.09 -5.06 0.74
N GLU A 101 -14.78 -6.18 0.92
CA GLU A 101 -16.22 -6.29 0.62
C GLU A 101 -17.06 -5.29 1.42
N LEU A 102 -16.78 -5.13 2.72
CA LEU A 102 -17.46 -4.16 3.57
C LEU A 102 -17.16 -2.71 3.17
N GLU A 103 -15.92 -2.41 2.77
CA GLU A 103 -15.55 -1.10 2.26
C GLU A 103 -16.28 -0.75 0.97
N VAL A 104 -16.42 -1.72 0.06
CA VAL A 104 -17.22 -1.57 -1.16
C VAL A 104 -18.69 -1.31 -0.81
N GLY A 105 -19.30 -2.11 0.06
CA GLY A 105 -20.70 -1.92 0.49
C GLY A 105 -20.93 -0.57 1.16
N LYS A 106 -19.97 -0.09 1.97
CA LYS A 106 -20.02 1.25 2.56
C LYS A 106 -20.02 2.35 1.49
N LEU A 107 -19.21 2.22 0.44
CA LEU A 107 -19.17 3.19 -0.65
C LEU A 107 -20.47 3.22 -1.45
N GLU A 108 -21.11 2.06 -1.64
CA GLU A 108 -22.43 1.97 -2.27
C GLU A 108 -23.51 2.68 -1.44
N CYS A 109 -23.54 2.45 -0.13
CA CYS A 109 -24.45 3.16 0.78
C CYS A 109 -24.24 4.69 0.74
N LEU A 110 -22.98 5.16 0.72
CA LEU A 110 -22.67 6.58 0.61
C LEU A 110 -23.13 7.18 -0.74
N LYS A 111 -23.06 6.40 -1.82
CA LYS A 111 -23.56 6.81 -3.14
C LYS A 111 -25.08 6.93 -3.13
N GLU A 112 -25.79 6.00 -2.49
CA GLU A 112 -27.24 6.07 -2.32
C GLU A 112 -27.67 7.29 -1.48
N LEU A 113 -26.99 7.55 -0.37
CA LEU A 113 -27.24 8.75 0.44
C LEU A 113 -27.09 10.03 -0.39
N ARG A 114 -26.02 10.14 -1.18
CA ARG A 114 -25.82 11.29 -2.07
C ARG A 114 -26.95 11.41 -3.10
N ASN A 115 -27.43 10.31 -3.66
CA ASN A 115 -28.54 10.34 -4.62
C ASN A 115 -29.83 10.83 -3.94
N LEU A 116 -30.11 10.39 -2.71
CA LEU A 116 -31.25 10.85 -1.93
C LEU A 116 -31.16 12.34 -1.57
N GLU A 117 -29.97 12.84 -1.24
CA GLU A 117 -29.74 14.28 -1.02
C GLU A 117 -30.06 15.10 -2.27
N VAL A 118 -29.64 14.63 -3.45
CA VAL A 118 -29.96 15.28 -4.72
C VAL A 118 -31.46 15.29 -4.99
N GLU A 119 -32.16 14.16 -4.78
CA GLU A 119 -33.62 14.09 -4.94
C GLU A 119 -34.35 15.00 -3.94
N LYS A 120 -33.88 15.08 -2.70
CA LYS A 120 -34.42 16.01 -1.70
C LYS A 120 -34.32 17.46 -2.18
N VAL A 121 -33.17 17.88 -2.69
CA VAL A 121 -32.98 19.25 -3.22
C VAL A 121 -33.90 19.53 -4.40
N LYS A 122 -34.14 18.54 -5.29
CA LYS A 122 -35.11 18.69 -6.39
C LYS A 122 -36.52 18.90 -5.87
N LEU A 123 -36.96 18.11 -4.88
CA LEU A 123 -38.28 18.24 -4.28
C LEU A 123 -38.45 19.58 -3.56
N GLU A 124 -37.43 20.05 -2.84
CA GLU A 124 -37.42 21.39 -2.23
C GLU A 124 -37.52 22.49 -3.30
N GLY A 125 -36.80 22.35 -4.42
CA GLY A 125 -36.89 23.27 -5.56
C GLY A 125 -38.31 23.33 -6.17
N HIS A 126 -38.96 22.19 -6.33
CA HIS A 126 -40.36 22.13 -6.79
C HIS A 126 -41.33 22.78 -5.79
N ALA A 127 -41.17 22.52 -4.49
CA ALA A 127 -42.00 23.14 -3.46
C ALA A 127 -41.89 24.68 -3.46
N VAL A 128 -40.70 25.23 -3.71
CA VAL A 128 -40.50 26.68 -3.86
C VAL A 128 -41.22 27.22 -5.10
N GLN A 129 -41.13 26.52 -6.24
CA GLN A 129 -41.86 26.91 -7.46
C GLN A 129 -43.38 26.89 -7.24
N ASP A 130 -43.90 25.83 -6.62
CA ASP A 130 -45.32 25.70 -6.30
C ASP A 130 -45.78 26.81 -5.34
N SER A 131 -44.96 27.18 -4.35
CA SER A 131 -45.25 28.31 -3.47
C SER A 131 -45.38 29.64 -4.23
N GLY A 132 -44.57 29.85 -5.27
CA GLY A 132 -44.64 31.00 -6.16
C GLY A 132 -45.91 31.00 -7.01
N VAL A 133 -46.32 29.84 -7.54
CA VAL A 133 -47.59 29.69 -8.27
C VAL A 133 -48.78 29.96 -7.35
N VAL A 134 -48.76 29.42 -6.12
CA VAL A 134 -49.81 29.68 -5.11
C VAL A 134 -49.86 31.16 -4.75
N ALA A 135 -48.73 31.84 -4.58
CA ALA A 135 -48.69 33.28 -4.32
C ALA A 135 -49.25 34.09 -5.50
N SER A 136 -48.90 33.73 -6.74
CA SER A 136 -49.42 34.36 -7.96
C SER A 136 -50.94 34.16 -8.10
N LEU A 137 -51.43 32.94 -7.85
CA LEU A 137 -52.86 32.65 -7.83
C LEU A 137 -53.59 33.44 -6.73
N LYS A 138 -53.03 33.54 -5.52
CA LYS A 138 -53.60 34.38 -4.44
C LYS A 138 -53.69 35.85 -4.86
N MET A 139 -52.67 36.39 -5.53
CA MET A 139 -52.68 37.76 -6.04
C MET A 139 -53.74 37.96 -7.14
N ARG A 140 -53.90 37.00 -8.05
CA ARG A 140 -54.96 37.04 -9.07
C ARG A 140 -56.35 36.97 -8.46
N VAL A 141 -56.58 36.06 -7.51
CA VAL A 141 -57.86 35.94 -6.79
C VAL A 141 -58.19 37.26 -6.10
N LYS A 142 -57.25 37.83 -5.35
CA LYS A 142 -57.41 39.13 -4.69
C LYS A 142 -57.64 40.27 -5.70
N ALA A 143 -57.01 40.23 -6.87
CA ALA A 143 -57.24 41.20 -7.94
C ALA A 143 -58.65 41.08 -8.54
N TYR A 144 -59.17 39.85 -8.71
CA TYR A 144 -60.55 39.63 -9.12
C TYR A 144 -61.55 40.07 -8.05
N GLU A 145 -61.31 39.78 -6.77
CA GLU A 145 -62.12 40.27 -5.65
C GLU A 145 -62.16 41.80 -5.62
N ASN A 146 -60.99 42.45 -5.70
CA ASN A 146 -60.90 43.91 -5.78
C ASN A 146 -61.58 44.47 -7.04
N SER A 147 -61.50 43.77 -8.18
CA SER A 147 -62.17 44.19 -9.43
C SER A 147 -63.68 44.03 -9.33
N PHE A 148 -64.15 43.01 -8.63
CA PHE A 148 -65.56 42.79 -8.32
C PHE A 148 -66.09 43.87 -7.37
N GLU A 149 -65.35 44.20 -6.31
CA GLU A 149 -65.64 45.35 -5.44
C GLU A 149 -65.59 46.68 -6.20
N ARG A 150 -64.63 46.86 -7.11
CA ARG A 150 -64.56 48.05 -7.96
C ARG A 150 -65.73 48.10 -8.92
N MET A 151 -66.14 47.02 -9.56
CA MET A 151 -67.34 46.99 -10.40
C MET A 151 -68.57 47.38 -9.59
N ASN A 152 -68.73 46.85 -8.38
CA ASN A 152 -69.78 47.28 -7.45
C ASN A 152 -69.66 48.76 -7.05
N LYS A 153 -68.45 49.32 -6.93
CA LYS A 153 -68.22 50.75 -6.66
C LYS A 153 -68.39 51.64 -7.90
N THR A 154 -68.07 51.18 -9.11
CA THR A 154 -68.12 51.96 -10.35
C THR A 154 -69.54 52.06 -10.93
N VAL A 155 -70.48 51.24 -10.45
CA VAL A 155 -71.92 51.57 -10.59
C VAL A 155 -72.25 52.89 -9.88
N ASN A 156 -71.47 53.32 -8.87
CA ASN A 156 -71.74 54.50 -8.06
C ASN A 156 -70.83 55.71 -8.27
N VAL A 157 -69.76 55.62 -9.08
CA VAL A 157 -68.80 56.74 -9.20
C VAL A 157 -68.26 56.84 -10.62
N SER A 158 -69.04 57.47 -11.50
CA SER A 158 -68.58 57.96 -12.80
C SER A 158 -68.36 59.46 -12.69
N THR A 159 -67.11 59.90 -12.46
CA THR A 159 -66.56 61.18 -12.96
C THR A 159 -65.08 61.38 -12.56
N ARG A 160 -64.25 61.71 -13.56
CA ARG A 160 -62.90 62.34 -13.51
C ARG A 160 -61.73 61.41 -13.11
N LYS A 161 -60.50 61.50 -13.64
CA LYS A 161 -59.82 62.28 -14.69
C LYS A 161 -58.43 61.63 -14.92
N ARG A 162 -57.89 61.75 -16.14
CA ARG A 162 -56.63 61.16 -16.67
C ARG A 162 -55.35 61.88 -16.23
N GLY A 163 -54.23 61.15 -16.32
CA GLY A 163 -52.86 61.65 -16.60
C GLY A 163 -51.82 60.97 -15.69
N ALA A 164 -50.56 60.73 -16.05
CA ALA A 164 -49.79 60.60 -17.31
C ALA A 164 -48.44 59.97 -16.86
N ALA A 165 -47.77 59.26 -17.77
CA ALA A 165 -46.58 58.44 -17.52
C ALA A 165 -45.25 59.22 -17.61
N GLU A 166 -44.15 58.50 -17.33
CA GLU A 166 -42.76 58.61 -17.82
C GLU A 166 -41.70 58.73 -16.70
N ASP A 167 -40.44 58.29 -16.83
CA ASP A 167 -39.76 57.14 -17.47
C ASP A 167 -38.29 57.31 -16.99
N ASP A 168 -37.76 56.46 -16.11
CA ASP A 168 -36.40 56.61 -15.54
C ASP A 168 -35.48 55.47 -16.00
N ALA A 169 -34.51 55.82 -16.87
CA ALA A 169 -33.53 54.91 -17.46
C ALA A 169 -32.27 54.79 -16.57
N ASP A 170 -32.08 53.59 -16.00
CA ASP A 170 -30.95 53.19 -15.15
C ASP A 170 -29.71 52.81 -15.99
N VAL A 171 -28.63 53.59 -15.84
CA VAL A 171 -27.36 53.44 -16.58
C VAL A 171 -26.46 52.43 -15.86
N SER A 172 -26.43 51.20 -16.39
CA SER A 172 -25.57 50.11 -15.88
C SER A 172 -24.10 50.27 -16.29
N ASP A 173 -23.21 50.39 -15.31
CA ASP A 173 -21.74 50.40 -15.44
C ASP A 173 -21.18 49.06 -16.00
N PRO A 174 -20.16 49.08 -16.88
CA PRO A 174 -19.54 47.87 -17.42
C PRO A 174 -18.74 47.09 -16.36
N PRO A 175 -18.75 45.74 -16.39
CA PRO A 175 -18.12 44.91 -15.36
C PRO A 175 -16.60 45.07 -15.36
N LYS A 176 -16.07 45.69 -14.29
CA LYS A 176 -14.63 45.81 -14.04
C LYS A 176 -14.00 44.41 -13.97
N LYS A 177 -13.14 44.07 -14.95
CA LYS A 177 -12.35 42.83 -14.97
C LYS A 177 -11.52 42.72 -13.70
N ARG A 178 -11.96 41.90 -12.75
CA ARG A 178 -11.24 41.62 -11.50
C ARG A 178 -9.89 41.01 -11.89
N ARG A 179 -8.79 41.70 -11.57
CA ARG A 179 -7.43 41.17 -11.76
C ARG A 179 -7.35 39.87 -10.95
N LYS A 180 -7.02 38.76 -11.62
CA LYS A 180 -6.80 37.48 -10.95
C LYS A 180 -5.64 37.67 -9.98
N VAL A 181 -5.90 37.48 -8.69
CA VAL A 181 -4.84 37.49 -7.66
C VAL A 181 -3.88 36.36 -8.00
N ALA A 182 -2.60 36.70 -8.18
CA ALA A 182 -1.58 35.72 -8.50
C ALA A 182 -1.43 34.76 -7.30
N VAL A 183 -1.65 33.46 -7.55
CA VAL A 183 -1.53 32.44 -6.50
C VAL A 183 -0.06 32.06 -6.36
N ILE A 184 0.50 32.16 -5.15
CA ILE A 184 1.88 31.77 -4.87
C ILE A 184 1.93 30.25 -4.63
N PRO A 185 2.54 29.46 -5.53
CA PRO A 185 2.54 28.01 -5.43
C PRO A 185 3.50 27.52 -4.34
N CYS A 186 3.16 26.41 -3.69
CA CYS A 186 4.11 25.72 -2.81
C CYS A 186 5.23 25.05 -3.63
N THR A 187 6.37 24.79 -2.99
CA THR A 187 7.57 24.19 -3.61
C THR A 187 7.23 22.88 -4.32
N GLN A 188 6.44 22.00 -3.69
CA GLN A 188 6.04 20.72 -4.26
C GLN A 188 5.20 20.86 -5.53
N CYS A 189 4.19 21.74 -5.51
CA CYS A 189 3.34 21.96 -6.68
C CYS A 189 4.16 22.61 -7.81
N PHE A 190 5.00 23.60 -7.49
CA PHE A 190 5.87 24.25 -8.46
C PHE A 190 6.85 23.25 -9.11
N THR A 191 7.54 22.42 -8.33
CA THR A 191 8.50 21.43 -8.85
C THR A 191 7.86 20.35 -9.73
N LYS A 192 6.55 20.13 -9.60
CA LYS A 192 5.83 19.09 -10.34
C LYS A 192 4.91 19.64 -11.42
N GLY A 193 4.90 20.96 -11.62
CA GLY A 193 4.02 21.61 -12.59
C GLY A 193 2.53 21.53 -12.24
N TRP A 194 2.18 21.36 -10.95
CA TRP A 194 0.80 21.26 -10.51
C TRP A 194 0.20 22.63 -10.19
N GLU A 195 -1.10 22.78 -10.47
CA GLU A 195 -1.88 23.92 -10.02
C GLU A 195 -2.01 23.90 -8.49
N CYS A 196 -1.68 25.03 -7.86
CA CYS A 196 -1.74 25.20 -6.41
C CYS A 196 -2.91 26.13 -6.06
N ASP A 197 -3.68 25.79 -5.04
CA ASP A 197 -4.85 26.56 -4.57
C ASP A 197 -4.48 27.73 -3.64
N GLY A 198 -3.20 27.88 -3.32
CA GLY A 198 -2.68 29.00 -2.52
C GLY A 198 -2.91 28.88 -1.01
N LYS A 199 -3.58 27.81 -0.54
CA LYS A 199 -3.85 27.56 0.88
C LYS A 199 -2.64 26.96 1.60
N GLU A 200 -2.60 27.04 2.92
CA GLU A 200 -1.55 26.42 3.73
C GLU A 200 -2.14 25.52 4.83
N PRO A 201 -2.03 24.18 4.73
CA PRO A 201 -1.44 23.42 3.61
C PRO A 201 -2.32 23.49 2.34
N CYS A 202 -1.69 23.39 1.16
CA CYS A 202 -2.41 23.36 -0.12
C CYS A 202 -3.12 22.03 -0.32
N GLN A 203 -4.20 22.00 -1.12
CA GLN A 203 -5.02 20.79 -1.31
C GLN A 203 -4.21 19.59 -1.84
N ASN A 204 -3.27 19.79 -2.76
CA ASN A 204 -2.39 18.71 -3.26
C ASN A 204 -1.51 18.11 -2.17
N CYS A 205 -0.94 18.94 -1.28
CA CYS A 205 -0.12 18.47 -0.16
C CYS A 205 -0.96 17.78 0.91
N LEU A 206 -2.20 18.26 1.13
CA LEU A 206 -3.16 17.65 2.03
C LEU A 206 -3.53 16.24 1.58
N LEU A 207 -3.89 16.07 0.30
CA LEU A 207 -4.26 14.78 -0.29
C LEU A 207 -3.11 13.75 -0.29
N GLN A 208 -1.86 14.20 -0.27
CA GLN A 208 -0.70 13.31 -0.16
C GLN A 208 -0.36 12.89 1.27
N GLY A 209 -1.06 13.43 2.28
CA GLY A 209 -0.65 13.26 3.68
C GLY A 209 0.68 13.96 4.01
N LYS A 210 1.14 14.89 3.16
CA LYS A 210 2.44 15.59 3.27
C LYS A 210 2.27 17.07 3.61
N GLN A 211 1.34 17.37 4.51
CA GLN A 211 1.05 18.74 4.94
C GLN A 211 2.31 19.48 5.43
N HIS A 212 3.20 18.75 6.13
CA HIS A 212 4.43 19.34 6.67
C HIS A 212 5.45 19.77 5.59
N HIS A 213 5.32 19.27 4.36
CA HIS A 213 6.18 19.61 3.23
C HIS A 213 5.61 20.74 2.36
N CYS A 214 4.42 21.26 2.67
CA CYS A 214 3.85 22.42 2.01
C CYS A 214 4.60 23.68 2.45
N LYS A 215 5.66 24.03 1.73
CA LYS A 215 6.48 25.22 1.98
C LYS A 215 6.45 26.14 0.76
N ARG A 216 6.65 27.44 0.92
CA ARG A 216 6.74 28.40 -0.20
C ARG A 216 8.12 29.02 -0.28
N VAL A 217 8.55 29.38 -1.49
CA VAL A 217 9.86 30.00 -1.72
C VAL A 217 9.76 31.50 -1.43
N GLN A 218 10.64 32.00 -0.58
CA GLN A 218 10.78 33.43 -0.28
C GLN A 218 11.20 34.19 -1.53
N CYS A 219 10.61 35.37 -1.72
CA CYS A 219 11.04 36.28 -2.77
C CYS A 219 12.49 36.73 -2.55
N LYS A 220 13.37 36.51 -3.53
CA LYS A 220 14.79 36.90 -3.47
C LYS A 220 15.00 38.41 -3.26
N ARG A 221 14.07 39.24 -3.75
CA ARG A 221 14.15 40.72 -3.72
C ARG A 221 13.40 41.35 -2.54
N TYR A 222 12.81 40.54 -1.66
CA TYR A 222 12.00 41.04 -0.55
C TYR A 222 12.82 41.35 0.72
N SER A 223 14.16 41.26 0.67
CA SER A 223 14.96 41.77 1.79
C SER A 223 14.69 43.27 1.98
N LYS A 224 14.23 43.65 3.18
CA LYS A 224 13.87 45.02 3.58
C LYS A 224 12.53 45.58 3.04
N HIS A 225 11.51 44.73 2.80
CA HIS A 225 10.16 45.16 2.37
C HIS A 225 10.12 45.85 0.98
N THR A 226 11.14 45.67 0.13
CA THR A 226 11.28 46.43 -1.14
C THR A 226 10.86 45.66 -2.39
N CYS A 227 10.00 44.65 -2.31
CA CYS A 227 9.56 43.96 -3.53
C CYS A 227 8.62 44.87 -4.36
N LEU A 228 9.17 45.52 -5.38
CA LEU A 228 8.44 46.42 -6.29
C LEU A 228 7.48 45.67 -7.24
N ASN A 229 7.50 44.34 -7.27
CA ASN A 229 6.64 43.56 -8.14
C ASN A 229 5.31 43.27 -7.44
N THR A 230 4.26 44.00 -7.82
CA THR A 230 2.88 43.80 -7.34
C THR A 230 2.30 42.43 -7.71
N SER A 231 2.93 41.73 -8.66
CA SER A 231 2.58 40.37 -9.12
C SER A 231 3.73 39.40 -8.86
N CYS A 232 4.35 39.47 -7.67
CA CYS A 232 5.40 38.53 -7.31
C CYS A 232 4.81 37.12 -7.11
N ASN A 233 5.39 36.13 -7.78
CA ASN A 233 4.97 34.72 -7.65
C ASN A 233 5.69 33.99 -6.50
N HIS A 234 6.32 34.74 -5.59
CA HIS A 234 7.08 34.23 -4.45
C HIS A 234 6.53 34.81 -3.15
N ALA A 235 6.68 34.06 -2.06
CA ALA A 235 6.15 34.44 -0.76
C ALA A 235 6.93 35.61 -0.15
N HIS A 236 6.17 36.56 0.41
CA HIS A 236 6.63 37.60 1.31
C HIS A 236 6.23 37.25 2.75
N GLU A 237 6.92 37.83 3.74
CA GLU A 237 6.62 37.58 5.16
C GLU A 237 5.24 38.11 5.56
N GLU A 238 4.80 39.18 4.90
CA GLU A 238 3.47 39.80 5.07
C GLU A 238 2.30 38.95 4.53
N ASP A 239 2.56 37.95 3.68
CA ASP A 239 1.50 37.14 3.06
C ASP A 239 0.84 36.16 4.05
N GLY A 240 1.35 36.04 5.29
CA GLY A 240 0.77 35.21 6.35
C GLY A 240 1.03 33.71 6.20
N PHE A 241 2.05 33.32 5.42
CA PHE A 241 2.44 31.93 5.26
C PHE A 241 3.35 31.46 6.40
N ASN A 242 3.00 30.36 7.06
CA ASN A 242 3.73 29.84 8.22
C ASN A 242 5.08 29.22 7.84
N ARG A 243 5.22 28.70 6.62
CA ARG A 243 6.39 27.94 6.18
C ARG A 243 7.01 28.50 4.90
N ILE A 244 7.81 29.54 5.07
CA ILE A 244 8.60 30.14 4.01
C ILE A 244 10.02 29.57 4.06
N VAL A 245 10.56 29.17 2.90
CA VAL A 245 11.96 28.72 2.76
C VAL A 245 12.76 29.72 1.94
N PRO A 246 14.06 29.93 2.22
CA PRO A 246 14.92 30.80 1.43
C PRO A 246 14.88 30.46 -0.06
N PHE A 247 15.15 31.45 -0.91
CA PHE A 247 15.13 31.26 -2.35
C PHE A 247 16.14 30.19 -2.79
N THR A 248 15.63 29.10 -3.35
CA THR A 248 16.41 28.05 -4.01
C THR A 248 15.90 27.85 -5.42
N ARG A 249 16.81 27.66 -6.39
CA ARG A 249 16.43 27.39 -7.78
C ARG A 249 15.80 26.01 -7.88
N LEU A 250 14.47 25.95 -7.94
CA LEU A 250 13.72 24.71 -8.08
C LEU A 250 13.74 24.25 -9.55
N LYS A 251 14.03 22.97 -9.78
CA LYS A 251 13.86 22.35 -11.09
C LYS A 251 12.41 21.89 -11.22
N VAL A 252 11.77 22.22 -12.34
CA VAL A 252 10.46 21.68 -12.70
C VAL A 252 10.69 20.33 -13.35
N HIS A 253 10.05 19.31 -12.80
CA HIS A 253 9.94 17.99 -13.39
C HIS A 253 8.54 17.86 -13.98
N ASP A 254 8.40 17.11 -15.06
CA ASP A 254 7.09 16.71 -15.60
C ASP A 254 6.44 15.73 -14.60
N GLY A 255 5.87 16.31 -13.56
CA GLY A 255 5.03 15.59 -12.62
C GLY A 255 3.77 15.18 -13.37
N GLY A 256 3.47 13.89 -13.40
CA GLY A 256 2.19 13.40 -13.90
C GLY A 256 0.98 14.08 -13.21
N PRO A 257 -0.26 13.71 -13.55
CA PRO A 257 -1.45 14.45 -13.13
C PRO A 257 -1.49 14.70 -11.61
N SER A 258 -1.89 15.91 -11.23
CA SER A 258 -1.91 16.31 -9.82
C SER A 258 -2.85 15.41 -9.00
N PRO A 259 -2.65 15.26 -7.68
CA PRO A 259 -3.55 14.50 -6.82
C PRO A 259 -5.02 14.94 -6.95
N VAL A 260 -5.25 16.26 -7.04
CA VAL A 260 -6.60 16.81 -7.28
C VAL A 260 -7.14 16.39 -8.64
N GLN A 261 -6.33 16.47 -9.71
CA GLN A 261 -6.72 16.01 -11.04
C GLN A 261 -7.01 14.51 -11.09
N LYS A 262 -6.27 13.69 -10.34
CA LYS A 262 -6.53 12.24 -10.23
C LYS A 262 -7.86 11.93 -9.54
N GLN A 263 -8.24 12.71 -8.53
CA GLN A 263 -9.54 12.56 -7.89
C GLN A 263 -10.68 12.97 -8.83
N THR A 264 -10.54 14.07 -9.57
CA THR A 264 -11.57 14.51 -10.52
C THR A 264 -11.68 13.59 -11.74
N SER A 265 -10.56 13.06 -12.26
CA SER A 265 -10.57 12.13 -13.39
C SER A 265 -11.05 10.72 -13.02
N GLY A 266 -10.79 10.26 -11.79
CA GLY A 266 -11.36 9.01 -11.27
C GLY A 266 -12.90 9.04 -11.23
N TYR A 267 -13.48 10.19 -10.90
CA TYR A 267 -14.93 10.39 -10.97
C TYR A 267 -15.46 10.42 -12.41
N ALA A 268 -14.70 10.92 -13.37
CA ALA A 268 -15.09 10.89 -14.79
C ALA A 268 -15.10 9.45 -15.34
N ASN A 269 -14.10 8.62 -15.02
CA ASN A 269 -14.03 7.23 -15.47
C ASN A 269 -15.10 6.32 -14.85
N LEU A 270 -15.48 6.55 -13.58
CA LEU A 270 -16.59 5.83 -12.94
C LEU A 270 -17.93 6.09 -13.64
N SER A 271 -18.12 7.27 -14.23
CA SER A 271 -19.34 7.57 -15.00
C SER A 271 -19.41 6.82 -16.34
N GLU A 272 -18.26 6.61 -17.01
CA GLU A 272 -18.19 5.81 -18.23
C GLU A 272 -18.29 4.29 -17.97
N GLU A 273 -17.69 3.77 -16.89
CA GLU A 273 -17.81 2.35 -16.54
C GLU A 273 -19.23 1.95 -16.13
N VAL A 274 -19.95 2.81 -15.41
CA VAL A 274 -21.38 2.58 -15.10
C VAL A 274 -22.23 2.54 -16.39
N GLY A 275 -21.84 3.30 -17.43
CA GLY A 275 -22.45 3.19 -18.76
C GLY A 275 -22.20 1.85 -19.44
N LYS A 276 -20.99 1.28 -19.32
CA LYS A 276 -20.60 0.00 -19.93
C LYS A 276 -21.25 -1.21 -19.24
N ILE A 277 -21.48 -1.16 -17.93
CA ILE A 277 -22.16 -2.25 -17.19
C ILE A 277 -23.64 -2.37 -17.62
N LYS A 278 -24.34 -1.25 -17.91
CA LYS A 278 -25.71 -1.29 -18.46
C LYS A 278 -25.79 -1.91 -19.85
N ALA A 279 -24.73 -1.85 -20.66
CA ALA A 279 -24.70 -2.45 -22.00
C ALA A 279 -24.47 -3.97 -21.99
N LYS A 280 -23.81 -4.53 -20.96
CA LYS A 280 -23.49 -5.97 -20.89
C LYS A 280 -24.57 -6.83 -20.20
N GLY A 281 -25.50 -6.23 -19.46
CA GLY A 281 -26.59 -6.95 -18.77
C GLY A 281 -27.67 -7.58 -19.66
N LYS A 282 -27.60 -7.45 -21.00
CA LYS A 282 -28.62 -7.96 -21.93
C LYS A 282 -28.23 -9.22 -22.73
N LYS A 283 -27.02 -9.76 -22.55
CA LYS A 283 -26.57 -10.99 -23.26
C LYS A 283 -25.82 -11.91 -22.31
N GLY A 284 -26.46 -12.99 -21.85
CA GLY A 284 -25.74 -14.05 -21.16
C GLY A 284 -26.51 -14.90 -20.14
N LYS A 285 -27.73 -15.34 -20.46
CA LYS A 285 -28.23 -16.63 -19.93
C LYS A 285 -27.84 -17.69 -20.95
N GLY A 286 -26.67 -18.30 -20.77
CA GLY A 286 -26.21 -19.43 -21.55
C GLY A 286 -25.63 -20.45 -20.58
N ASP A 287 -26.33 -21.56 -20.43
CA ASP A 287 -25.93 -22.76 -19.70
C ASP A 287 -24.46 -23.09 -19.89
N LYS A 288 -23.75 -23.29 -18.79
CA LYS A 288 -22.51 -24.09 -18.79
C LYS A 288 -22.68 -25.23 -17.82
N GLY A 289 -22.94 -26.40 -18.39
CA GLY A 289 -22.87 -27.68 -17.73
C GLY A 289 -21.49 -27.88 -17.13
N TYR A 290 -21.49 -28.33 -15.87
CA TYR A 290 -20.32 -28.84 -15.18
C TYR A 290 -20.12 -30.29 -15.61
N ASP A 291 -19.05 -30.56 -16.37
CA ASP A 291 -18.59 -31.93 -16.57
C ASP A 291 -17.49 -32.24 -15.56
N LYS A 292 -17.77 -33.24 -14.71
CA LYS A 292 -16.87 -33.78 -13.70
C LYS A 292 -15.99 -34.84 -14.37
N GLY A 293 -14.67 -34.71 -14.25
CA GLY A 293 -13.75 -35.75 -14.74
C GLY A 293 -12.34 -35.57 -14.20
N GLY A 294 -12.16 -35.79 -12.90
CA GLY A 294 -10.85 -35.94 -12.29
C GLY A 294 -10.42 -37.40 -12.36
N ALA A 295 -9.31 -37.66 -13.06
CA ALA A 295 -8.55 -38.90 -12.94
C ALA A 295 -7.15 -38.55 -12.39
N ALA A 296 -6.83 -39.06 -11.21
CA ALA A 296 -5.50 -39.02 -10.63
C ALA A 296 -4.69 -40.24 -11.10
N PRO A 297 -3.42 -40.10 -11.50
CA PRO A 297 -2.55 -41.24 -11.72
C PRO A 297 -1.84 -41.65 -10.41
N ALA A 298 -1.56 -42.96 -10.34
CA ALA A 298 -0.84 -43.66 -9.28
C ALA A 298 0.69 -43.46 -9.36
#